data_AF-A0A7W9V663-F1
#
_entry.id   AF-A0A7W9V663-F1
#
_cell.length_a   1.000
_cell.length_b   1.000
_cell.length_c   1.000
_cell.angle_alpha   90.00
_cell.angle_beta   90.00
_cell.angle_gamma   90.00
#
_symmetry.space_group_name_H-M   'P 1'
#
loop_
_entity.id
_entity.type
_entity.pdbx_description
1 polymer ?
#
loop_
_entity_poly.entity_id
_entity_poly.type
_entity_poly.pdbx_seq_one_letter_code
_entity_poly.pdbx_strand_id
1 'polypeptide(L)'
;MDDSEERPSREEFLGLLWSDIINSPMQEVWIDNAIDASRKQPDGPFGDAGPALERLISLGASRRDLSLLYRMASYEAVFDTLYKMADPGIKPDDAAMLFEDLLGSDPSGLDAGPGSAPEKNSEQLMQSLPHRWL
;
A
#
# COMPACT_ATOMS: atom_id res chain seq x y z
N MET A 1 -3.79 -25.76 -27.77
CA MET A 1 -4.71 -24.64 -27.55
C MET A 1 -3.83 -23.55 -26.99
N ASP A 2 -3.46 -22.62 -27.86
CA ASP A 2 -2.62 -21.47 -27.56
C ASP A 2 -3.59 -20.32 -27.30
N ASP A 3 -4.14 -20.28 -26.09
CA ASP A 3 -4.78 -19.07 -25.57
C ASP A 3 -3.63 -18.17 -25.11
N SER A 4 -2.94 -17.55 -26.06
CA SER A 4 -2.16 -16.37 -25.77
C SER A 4 -3.18 -15.29 -25.37
N GLU A 5 -3.52 -15.23 -24.07
CA GLU A 5 -4.32 -14.13 -23.53
C GLU A 5 -3.67 -12.83 -24.03
N GLU A 6 -4.42 -12.10 -24.85
CA GLU A 6 -3.97 -10.85 -25.44
C GLU A 6 -3.68 -9.90 -24.28
N ARG A 7 -2.39 -9.62 -24.05
CA ARG A 7 -1.99 -8.71 -22.97
C ARG A 7 -2.64 -7.35 -23.21
N PRO A 8 -3.13 -6.67 -22.16
CA PRO A 8 -3.76 -5.36 -22.32
C PRO A 8 -2.79 -4.39 -23.01
N SER A 9 -3.34 -3.50 -23.84
CA SER A 9 -2.62 -2.35 -24.35
C SER A 9 -2.13 -1.46 -23.19
N ARG A 10 -1.23 -0.53 -23.50
CA ARG A 10 -0.71 0.42 -22.49
C ARG A 10 -1.84 1.22 -21.86
N GLU A 11 -2.78 1.70 -22.66
CA GLU A 11 -3.92 2.49 -22.24
C GLU A 11 -4.87 1.68 -21.36
N GLU A 12 -5.16 0.43 -21.72
CA GLU A 12 -5.98 -0.49 -20.92
C GLU A 12 -5.31 -0.80 -19.58
N PHE A 13 -4.00 -1.09 -19.59
CA PHE A 13 -3.26 -1.35 -18.36
C PHE A 13 -3.27 -0.14 -17.42
N LEU A 14 -3.05 1.08 -17.95
CA LEU A 14 -3.19 2.31 -17.17
C LEU A 14 -4.61 2.47 -16.63
N GLY A 15 -5.63 2.12 -17.42
CA GLY A 15 -7.03 2.08 -16.99
C GLY A 15 -7.23 1.18 -15.77
N LEU A 16 -6.73 -0.05 -15.82
CA LEU A 16 -6.80 -1.03 -14.73
C LEU A 16 -6.11 -0.51 -13.46
N LEU A 17 -4.92 0.08 -13.56
CA LEU A 17 -4.23 0.67 -12.41
C LEU A 17 -5.07 1.77 -11.74
N TRP A 18 -5.70 2.62 -12.55
CA TRP A 18 -6.55 3.69 -12.04
C TRP A 18 -7.85 3.18 -11.43
N SER A 19 -8.54 2.23 -12.05
CA SER A 19 -9.82 1.72 -11.56
C SER A 19 -9.64 0.80 -10.34
N ASP A 20 -8.72 -0.15 -10.43
CA ASP A 20 -8.71 -1.31 -9.54
C ASP A 20 -7.81 -1.09 -8.32
N ILE A 21 -6.81 -0.21 -8.44
CA ILE A 21 -5.84 0.06 -7.37
C ILE A 21 -6.02 1.46 -6.81
N ILE A 22 -5.95 2.49 -7.67
CA ILE A 22 -5.88 3.88 -7.21
C ILE A 22 -7.25 4.39 -6.76
N ASN A 23 -8.31 4.20 -7.55
CA ASN A 23 -9.64 4.69 -7.22
C ASN A 23 -10.48 3.69 -6.41
N SER A 24 -10.06 2.42 -6.32
CA SER A 24 -10.76 1.38 -5.57
C SER A 24 -11.06 1.76 -4.09
N PRO A 25 -10.12 2.38 -3.34
CA PRO A 25 -10.40 2.85 -1.98
C PRO A 25 -11.60 3.80 -1.87
N MET A 26 -11.95 4.52 -2.94
CA MET A 26 -13.07 5.48 -2.91
C MET A 26 -14.45 4.82 -2.80
N GLN A 27 -14.54 3.49 -2.90
CA GLN A 27 -15.75 2.74 -2.58
C GLN A 27 -15.94 2.57 -1.06
N GLU A 28 -14.94 2.91 -0.25
CA GLU A 28 -14.95 2.90 1.23
C GLU A 28 -15.14 1.52 1.89
N VAL A 29 -15.51 0.48 1.13
CA VAL A 29 -15.71 -0.91 1.59
C VAL A 29 -14.43 -1.57 2.11
N TRP A 30 -13.25 -1.08 1.71
CA TRP A 30 -11.97 -1.56 2.18
C TRP A 30 -11.80 -1.41 3.70
N ILE A 31 -12.46 -0.41 4.30
CA ILE A 31 -12.39 -0.14 5.73
C ILE A 31 -13.00 -1.30 6.52
N ASP A 32 -14.22 -1.70 6.16
CA ASP A 32 -14.90 -2.82 6.82
C ASP A 32 -14.17 -4.14 6.54
N ASN A 33 -13.68 -4.33 5.30
CA ASN A 33 -12.91 -5.50 4.94
C ASN A 33 -11.61 -5.62 5.77
N ALA A 34 -10.89 -4.52 5.98
CA ALA A 34 -9.66 -4.50 6.78
C ALA A 34 -9.94 -4.78 8.27
N ILE A 35 -11.01 -4.19 8.82
CA ILE A 35 -11.45 -4.45 10.20
C ILE A 35 -11.82 -5.93 10.35
N ASP A 36 -12.66 -6.47 9.47
CA ASP A 36 -13.10 -7.86 9.55
C ASP A 36 -11.95 -8.85 9.30
N ALA A 37 -11.02 -8.55 8.39
CA ALA A 37 -9.83 -9.36 8.17
C ALA A 37 -8.96 -9.44 9.43
N SER A 38 -8.68 -8.30 10.07
CA SER A 38 -7.89 -8.25 11.31
C SER A 38 -8.52 -9.03 12.47
N ARG A 39 -9.85 -9.10 12.54
CA ARG A 39 -10.55 -9.88 13.57
C ARG A 39 -10.43 -11.38 13.31
N LYS A 40 -10.44 -11.81 12.05
CA LYS A 40 -10.31 -13.21 11.65
C LYS A 40 -8.88 -13.71 11.80
N GLN A 41 -7.90 -12.86 11.46
CA GLN A 41 -6.49 -13.19 11.47
C GLN A 41 -5.68 -12.02 12.04
N PRO A 42 -5.69 -11.84 13.37
CA PRO A 42 -5.04 -10.70 14.02
C PRO A 42 -3.53 -10.67 13.82
N ASP A 43 -2.90 -11.83 13.69
CA ASP A 43 -1.46 -11.98 13.45
C ASP A 43 -1.11 -12.06 11.95
N GLY A 44 -2.07 -11.83 11.06
CA GLY A 44 -1.86 -11.83 9.61
C GLY A 44 -1.22 -10.55 9.08
N PRO A 45 -0.83 -10.50 7.80
CA PRO A 45 -0.31 -9.29 7.17
C PRO A 45 -1.21 -8.08 7.40
N PHE A 46 -0.64 -6.99 7.90
CA PHE A 46 -1.30 -5.75 8.27
C PHE A 46 -2.45 -5.92 9.29
N GLY A 47 -2.38 -6.94 10.17
CA GLY A 47 -3.40 -7.22 11.17
C GLY A 47 -3.62 -6.08 12.19
N ASP A 48 -2.68 -5.16 12.32
CA ASP A 48 -2.80 -3.95 13.14
C ASP A 48 -3.63 -2.81 12.51
N ALA A 49 -3.88 -2.87 11.20
CA ALA A 49 -4.62 -1.85 10.47
C ALA A 49 -6.10 -1.77 10.92
N GLY A 50 -6.76 -2.91 11.12
CA GLY A 50 -8.16 -2.96 11.56
C GLY A 50 -8.40 -2.26 12.91
N PRO A 51 -7.70 -2.63 13.98
CA PRO A 51 -7.79 -1.93 15.26
C PRO A 51 -7.44 -0.44 15.16
N ALA A 52 -6.50 -0.05 14.28
CA ALA A 52 -6.19 1.36 14.05
C ALA A 52 -7.36 2.12 13.40
N LEU A 53 -8.00 1.53 12.39
CA LEU A 53 -9.18 2.08 11.72
C LEU A 53 -10.34 2.24 12.69
N GLU A 54 -10.63 1.24 13.53
CA GLU A 54 -11.67 1.33 14.55
C GLU A 54 -11.46 2.52 15.49
N ARG A 55 -10.21 2.71 15.96
CA ARG A 55 -9.86 3.86 16.79
C ARG A 55 -10.09 5.18 16.07
N LEU A 56 -9.60 5.33 14.83
CA LEU A 56 -9.76 6.57 14.05
C LEU A 56 -11.23 6.91 13.81
N ILE A 57 -12.05 5.92 13.45
CA ILE A 57 -13.48 6.09 13.22
C ILE A 57 -14.19 6.47 14.54
N SER A 58 -13.83 5.84 15.66
CA SER A 58 -14.39 6.18 16.98
C SER A 58 -14.10 7.61 17.41
N LEU A 59 -12.99 8.19 16.92
CA LEU A 59 -12.61 9.59 17.13
C LEU A 59 -13.26 10.57 16.14
N GLY A 60 -14.08 10.08 15.22
CA GLY A 60 -14.83 10.89 14.27
C GLY A 60 -14.14 11.10 12.92
N ALA A 61 -13.08 10.35 12.61
CA ALA A 61 -12.50 10.38 11.25
C ALA A 61 -13.55 9.93 10.23
N SER A 62 -13.70 10.68 9.14
CA SER A 62 -14.64 10.31 8.09
C SER A 62 -14.05 9.20 7.22
N ARG A 63 -14.88 8.23 6.82
CA ARG A 63 -14.50 7.17 5.88
C ARG A 63 -14.00 7.73 4.55
N ARG A 64 -14.58 8.86 4.14
CA ARG A 64 -14.20 9.56 2.92
C ARG A 64 -12.78 10.11 3.00
N ASP A 65 -12.42 10.75 4.11
CA ASP A 65 -11.08 11.30 4.31
C ASP A 65 -10.03 10.18 4.39
N LEU A 66 -10.32 9.10 5.10
CA LEU A 66 -9.45 7.92 5.13
C LEU A 66 -9.24 7.34 3.72
N SER A 67 -10.30 7.27 2.92
CA SER A 67 -10.23 6.79 1.54
C SER A 67 -9.48 7.74 0.61
N LEU A 68 -9.52 9.05 0.85
CA LEU A 68 -8.71 10.03 0.11
C LEU A 68 -7.21 9.84 0.41
N LEU A 69 -6.85 9.64 1.68
CA LEU A 69 -5.47 9.33 2.08
C LEU A 69 -4.99 8.02 1.47
N TYR A 70 -5.82 6.97 1.53
CA TYR A 70 -5.47 5.69 0.93
C TYR A 70 -5.33 5.80 -0.59
N ARG A 71 -6.26 6.48 -1.29
CA ARG A 71 -6.12 6.73 -2.73
C ARG A 71 -4.81 7.43 -3.10
N MET A 72 -4.39 8.42 -2.31
CA MET A 72 -3.09 9.09 -2.51
C MET A 72 -1.94 8.11 -2.34
N ALA A 73 -1.92 7.33 -1.25
CA ALA A 73 -0.89 6.32 -1.00
C ALA A 73 -0.87 5.22 -2.08
N SER A 74 -2.03 4.79 -2.57
CA SER A 74 -2.14 3.83 -3.69
C SER A 74 -1.54 4.40 -4.98
N TYR A 75 -1.80 5.68 -5.28
CA TYR A 75 -1.17 6.35 -6.43
C TYR A 75 0.35 6.41 -6.28
N GLU A 76 0.85 6.83 -5.12
CA GLU A 76 2.29 6.90 -4.85
C GLU A 76 2.94 5.51 -4.97
N ALA A 77 2.35 4.48 -4.35
CA ALA A 77 2.86 3.12 -4.43
C ALA A 77 2.91 2.59 -5.88
N VAL A 78 1.85 2.80 -6.67
CA VAL A 78 1.81 2.41 -8.09
C VAL A 78 2.87 3.18 -8.88
N PHE A 79 2.92 4.51 -8.72
CA PHE A 79 3.85 5.36 -9.46
C PHE A 79 5.31 5.02 -9.12
N ASP A 80 5.64 4.95 -7.83
CA ASP A 80 7.01 4.68 -7.38
C ASP A 80 7.46 3.28 -7.77
N THR A 81 6.58 2.28 -7.73
CA THR A 81 6.90 0.92 -8.21
C THR A 81 7.22 0.94 -9.70
N LEU A 82 6.35 1.54 -10.54
CA LEU A 82 6.59 1.66 -11.98
C LEU A 82 7.88 2.45 -12.28
N TYR A 83 8.15 3.50 -11.50
CA TYR A 83 9.37 4.28 -11.63
C TYR A 83 10.61 3.45 -11.26
N LYS A 84 10.58 2.71 -10.14
CA LYS A 84 11.70 1.86 -9.70
C LYS A 84 11.99 0.72 -10.66
N MET A 85 10.95 0.18 -11.31
CA MET A 85 11.10 -0.79 -12.40
C MET A 85 11.82 -0.21 -13.63
N ALA A 86 11.82 1.12 -13.81
CA ALA A 86 12.57 1.80 -14.85
C ALA A 86 13.95 2.30 -14.37
N ASP A 87 14.06 2.78 -13.13
CA ASP A 87 15.28 3.35 -12.53
C ASP A 87 15.31 3.14 -10.99
N PRO A 88 16.22 2.31 -10.44
CA PRO A 88 17.43 1.74 -11.06
C PRO A 88 17.14 0.65 -12.10
N GLY A 89 15.90 0.18 -12.19
CA GLY A 89 15.46 -0.82 -13.14
C GLY A 89 15.59 -2.25 -12.62
N ILE A 90 14.77 -3.14 -13.19
CA ILE A 90 14.86 -4.59 -13.03
C ILE A 90 14.77 -5.24 -14.41
N LYS A 91 15.34 -6.44 -14.58
CA LYS A 91 15.16 -7.16 -15.86
C LYS A 91 13.68 -7.49 -16.06
N PRO A 92 13.13 -7.37 -17.28
CA PRO A 92 11.71 -7.65 -17.53
C PRO A 92 11.26 -9.04 -17.09
N ASP A 93 12.10 -10.07 -17.27
CA ASP A 93 11.76 -11.44 -16.88
C ASP A 93 11.71 -11.62 -15.36
N ASP A 94 12.52 -10.86 -14.62
CA ASP A 94 12.56 -10.89 -13.14
C ASP A 94 11.37 -10.12 -12.53
N ALA A 95 10.68 -9.26 -13.30
CA ALA A 95 9.51 -8.52 -12.83
C ALA A 95 8.24 -9.38 -12.73
N ALA A 96 8.15 -10.48 -13.49
CA ALA A 96 6.91 -11.24 -13.66
C ALA A 96 6.40 -11.89 -12.36
N MET A 97 7.30 -12.19 -11.41
CA MET A 97 6.98 -12.88 -10.15
C MET A 97 7.33 -12.03 -8.91
N LEU A 98 7.72 -10.77 -9.09
CA LEU A 98 8.20 -9.92 -8.00
C LEU A 98 7.15 -9.75 -6.88
N PHE A 99 5.86 -9.87 -7.21
CA PHE A 99 4.78 -9.77 -6.23
C PHE A 99 4.75 -10.95 -5.24
N GLU A 100 5.24 -12.14 -5.61
CA GLU A 100 5.35 -13.29 -4.70
C GLU A 100 6.49 -13.07 -3.70
N ASP A 101 7.62 -12.53 -4.16
CA ASP A 101 8.79 -12.26 -3.32
C ASP A 101 8.59 -11.07 -2.38
N LEU A 102 7.74 -10.11 -2.76
CA LEU A 102 7.57 -8.85 -2.03
C LEU A 102 7.23 -9.07 -0.55
N LEU A 103 6.26 -9.93 -0.26
CA LEU A 103 5.82 -10.17 1.12
C LEU A 103 6.92 -10.81 1.96
N GLY A 104 7.56 -11.86 1.43
CA GLY A 104 8.66 -12.56 2.11
C GLY A 104 9.96 -11.74 2.20
N SER A 105 10.04 -10.62 1.50
CA SER A 105 11.16 -9.68 1.56
C SER A 105 11.00 -8.60 2.64
N ASP A 106 9.93 -8.63 3.45
CA ASP A 106 9.74 -7.72 4.57
C ASP A 106 10.99 -7.70 5.46
N PRO A 107 11.67 -6.54 5.60
CA PRO A 107 12.88 -6.42 6.41
C PRO A 107 12.68 -6.77 7.89
N SER A 108 11.45 -6.71 8.39
CA SER A 108 11.13 -7.10 9.77
C SER A 108 11.13 -8.62 9.97
N GLY A 109 10.98 -9.40 8.89
CA GLY A 109 10.81 -10.86 8.93
C GLY A 109 9.45 -11.31 9.46
N LEU A 110 8.47 -10.40 9.56
CA LEU A 110 7.12 -10.68 10.06
C LEU A 110 6.06 -10.74 8.95
N ASP A 111 6.48 -10.73 7.68
CA ASP A 111 5.59 -10.77 6.51
C ASP A 111 4.47 -9.72 6.59
N ALA A 112 4.86 -8.49 6.91
CA ALA A 112 3.98 -7.35 7.18
C ALA A 112 3.00 -7.55 8.33
N GLY A 113 3.19 -8.55 9.20
CA GLY A 113 2.37 -8.79 10.38
C GLY A 113 2.43 -7.66 11.42
N PRO A 114 1.62 -7.72 12.49
CA PRO A 114 1.62 -6.68 13.52
C PRO A 114 3.01 -6.42 14.10
N GLY A 115 3.41 -5.15 14.16
CA GLY A 115 4.74 -4.76 14.63
C GLY A 115 5.86 -4.81 13.59
N SER A 116 5.55 -5.18 12.34
CA SER A 116 6.49 -5.07 11.21
C SER A 116 6.84 -3.62 10.85
N ALA A 117 5.94 -2.67 11.14
CA ALA A 117 6.17 -1.26 10.89
C ALA A 117 7.38 -0.75 11.70
N PRO A 118 8.35 -0.07 11.07
CA PRO A 118 9.52 0.43 11.76
C PRO A 118 9.14 1.47 12.81
N GLU A 119 9.87 1.47 13.94
CA GLU A 119 9.70 2.52 14.95
C GLU A 119 10.02 3.90 14.36
N LYS A 120 9.33 4.92 14.87
CA LYS A 120 9.60 6.31 14.52
C LYS A 120 11.06 6.65 14.85
N ASN A 121 11.89 6.90 13.85
CA ASN A 121 13.27 7.31 14.06
C ASN A 121 13.34 8.74 14.67
N SER A 122 13.36 8.81 15.99
CA SER A 122 13.30 10.06 16.76
C SER A 122 14.50 10.99 16.51
N GLU A 123 15.67 10.46 16.12
CA GLU A 123 16.88 11.23 15.83
C GLU A 123 16.78 12.00 14.50
N GLN A 124 16.13 11.42 13.48
CA GLN A 124 15.98 12.04 12.16
C GLN A 124 14.93 13.17 12.16
N LEU A 125 13.94 13.09 13.05
CA LEU A 125 12.93 14.14 13.26
C LEU A 125 13.48 15.40 13.95
N MET A 126 14.53 15.28 14.75
CA MET A 126 15.21 16.45 15.32
C MET A 126 16.05 17.20 14.27
N GLN A 127 16.52 16.50 13.24
CA GLN A 127 17.34 17.08 12.16
C GLN A 127 16.50 17.69 11.03
N SER A 128 15.21 17.33 10.91
CA SER A 128 14.31 17.82 9.86
C SER A 128 13.38 18.97 10.28
N LEU A 129 13.48 19.45 11.53
CA LEU A 129 12.81 20.68 11.93
C LEU A 129 13.43 21.86 11.16
N PRO A 130 12.67 22.57 10.30
CA PRO A 130 13.20 23.74 9.63
C PRO A 130 13.61 24.76 10.70
N HIS A 131 14.83 25.30 10.57
CA HIS A 131 15.24 26.49 11.30
C HIS A 131 14.13 27.53 11.15
N ARG A 132 13.59 27.95 12.31
CA ARG A 132 12.60 29.01 12.48
C ARG A 132 12.83 30.14 11.48
N TRP A 133 11.78 30.52 10.77
CA TRP A 133 11.67 31.88 10.24
C TRP A 133 11.57 32.84 11.43
N LEU A 134 12.70 33.47 11.76
CA LEU A 134 12.74 34.81 12.37
C LEU A 134 12.52 35.84 11.26
#